data_AF-A0A2C4ZR70-F1
#
_entry.id   AF-A0A2C4ZR70-F1
#
_cell.length_a   1.000
_cell.length_b   1.000
_cell.length_c   1.000
_cell.angle_alpha   90.00
_cell.angle_beta   90.00
_cell.angle_gamma   90.00
#
_symmetry.space_group_name_H-M   'P 1'
#
loop_
_entity.id
_entity.type
_entity.pdbx_description
1 polymer ?
#
loop_
_entity_poly.entity_id
_entity_poly.type
_entity_poly.pdbx_seq_one_letter_code
_entity_poly.pdbx_strand_id
1 'polypeptide(L)'
;MNHIGQITIELLVGFFVLLIATKILGKTQISQLTPFDFISAIVLGELVGNSIYDPKIKVWSILYSVFVWVVLIYTIEVITQKIRGTRRFFEGYPSIIIRNGKIDREQLSSNHLDINQLQQMLRQQKDIFSIREVEYMILEPNGNISVLKKSKYESPTINDLSLKHKPVYLPISLISDGKVVKDNLREAGFDEGWLYKQIKQKGITKFEDVLYAEWKTDDGFFCQEMKR
;
A
#
# COMPACT_ATOMS: atom_id res chain seq x y z
N MET A 1 4.86 -33.36 26.03
CA MET A 1 4.06 -32.81 24.91
C MET A 1 4.50 -33.56 23.67
N ASN A 2 3.58 -34.06 22.83
CA ASN A 2 3.98 -34.69 21.57
C ASN A 2 4.72 -33.66 20.71
N HIS A 3 5.76 -34.08 19.97
CA HIS A 3 6.57 -33.20 19.12
C HIS A 3 5.70 -32.29 18.22
N ILE A 4 4.64 -32.86 17.65
CA ILE A 4 3.62 -32.13 16.87
C ILE A 4 2.92 -31.04 17.70
N GLY A 5 2.56 -31.33 18.95
CA GLY A 5 1.90 -30.35 19.82
C GLY A 5 2.80 -29.18 20.21
N GLN A 6 4.10 -29.40 20.34
CA GLN A 6 5.08 -28.33 20.53
C GLN A 6 5.18 -27.43 19.30
N ILE A 7 5.33 -28.03 18.11
CA ILE A 7 5.36 -27.31 16.84
C ILE A 7 4.08 -26.47 16.65
N THR A 8 2.90 -27.02 16.97
CA THR A 8 1.63 -26.28 16.87
C THR A 8 1.63 -25.02 17.74
N ILE A 9 2.13 -25.11 18.98
CA ILE A 9 2.20 -23.96 19.89
C ILE A 9 3.20 -22.91 19.37
N GLU A 10 4.38 -23.35 18.93
CA GLU A 10 5.42 -22.47 18.38
C GLU A 10 4.93 -21.74 17.13
N LEU A 11 4.22 -22.44 16.23
CA LEU A 11 3.60 -21.84 15.03
C LEU A 11 2.54 -20.81 15.38
N LEU A 12 1.64 -21.11 16.32
CA LEU A 12 0.61 -20.16 16.74
C LEU A 12 1.23 -18.91 17.36
N VAL A 13 2.19 -19.08 18.27
CA VAL A 13 2.87 -17.95 18.90
C VAL A 13 3.64 -17.15 17.87
N GLY A 14 4.43 -17.81 17.01
CA GLY A 14 5.16 -17.16 15.93
C GLY A 14 4.25 -16.33 15.03
N PHE A 15 3.12 -16.88 14.59
CA PHE A 15 2.14 -16.18 13.77
C PHE A 15 1.61 -14.90 14.44
N PHE A 16 1.12 -15.00 15.68
CA PHE A 16 0.56 -13.83 16.38
C PHE A 16 1.63 -12.77 16.69
N VAL A 17 2.85 -13.20 17.02
CA VAL A 17 3.97 -12.31 17.28
C VAL A 17 4.37 -11.55 16.01
N LEU A 18 4.44 -12.22 14.86
CA LEU A 18 4.67 -11.56 13.57
C LEU A 18 3.54 -10.59 13.20
N LEU A 19 2.29 -10.94 13.48
CA LEU A 19 1.13 -10.06 13.26
C LEU A 19 1.19 -8.81 14.15
N ILE A 20 1.59 -8.95 15.41
CA ILE A 20 1.78 -7.81 16.31
C ILE A 20 2.96 -6.95 15.85
N ALA A 21 4.09 -7.58 15.50
CA ALA A 21 5.29 -6.91 15.00
C ALA A 21 4.98 -6.07 13.76
N THR A 22 4.31 -6.64 12.76
CA THR A 22 3.89 -5.91 11.55
C THR A 22 2.96 -4.76 11.85
N LYS A 23 2.04 -4.90 12.81
CA LYS A 23 1.16 -3.81 13.24
C LYS A 23 1.93 -2.67 13.94
N ILE A 24 2.98 -2.98 14.70
CA ILE A 24 3.84 -1.98 15.37
C ILE A 24 4.70 -1.23 14.35
N LEU A 25 5.27 -1.94 13.37
CA LEU A 25 6.09 -1.35 12.30
C LEU A 25 5.28 -0.51 11.30
N GLY A 26 3.94 -0.52 11.41
CA GLY A 26 3.06 0.34 10.63
C GLY A 26 2.66 -0.23 9.27
N LYS A 27 1.94 0.58 8.49
CA LYS A 27 1.40 0.18 7.18
C LYS A 27 2.32 0.66 6.08
N THR A 28 3.14 -0.23 5.52
CA THR A 28 3.80 -0.02 4.24
C THR A 28 3.14 -0.93 3.19
N GLN A 29 2.81 -0.38 2.03
CA GLN A 29 2.34 -1.19 0.92
C GLN A 29 3.51 -2.04 0.39
N ILE A 30 3.25 -3.27 -0.07
CA ILE A 30 4.30 -4.15 -0.63
C ILE A 30 5.08 -3.46 -1.76
N SER A 31 4.40 -2.64 -2.58
CA SER A 31 4.99 -1.86 -3.67
C SER A 31 5.86 -0.67 -3.23
N GLN A 32 5.85 -0.36 -1.92
CA GLN A 32 6.56 0.77 -1.33
C GLN A 32 7.63 0.34 -0.32
N LEU A 33 7.86 -0.97 -0.17
CA LEU A 33 8.92 -1.48 0.71
C LEU A 33 10.27 -1.00 0.22
N THR A 34 11.05 -0.42 1.13
CA THR A 34 12.46 -0.17 0.87
C THR A 34 13.23 -1.49 0.85
N PRO A 35 14.43 -1.55 0.25
CA PRO A 35 15.29 -2.73 0.35
C PRO A 35 15.56 -3.15 1.81
N PHE A 36 15.67 -2.18 2.72
CA PHE A 36 15.82 -2.44 4.14
C PHE A 36 14.59 -3.12 4.74
N ASP A 37 13.38 -2.65 4.43
CA ASP A 37 12.13 -3.28 4.90
C ASP A 37 12.00 -4.72 4.39
N PHE A 38 12.36 -4.93 3.12
CA PHE A 38 12.31 -6.24 2.48
C PHE A 38 13.26 -7.24 3.16
N ILE A 39 14.53 -6.86 3.35
CA ILE A 39 15.51 -7.71 4.07
C ILE A 39 15.05 -7.93 5.52
N SER A 40 14.54 -6.90 6.18
CA SER A 40 14.06 -6.98 7.57
C SER A 40 12.90 -7.97 7.73
N ALA A 41 11.97 -8.01 6.77
CA ALA A 41 10.86 -8.95 6.74
C ALA A 41 11.34 -10.39 6.53
N ILE A 42 12.32 -10.62 5.65
CA ILE A 42 12.91 -11.95 5.42
C ILE A 42 13.57 -12.46 6.70
N VAL A 43 14.46 -11.65 7.31
CA VAL A 43 15.15 -12.04 8.54
C VAL A 43 14.16 -12.32 9.67
N LEU A 44 13.12 -11.49 9.81
CA LEU A 44 12.08 -11.71 10.81
C LEU A 44 11.34 -13.05 10.59
N GLY A 45 11.05 -13.40 9.34
CA GLY A 45 10.47 -14.69 8.97
C GLY A 45 11.39 -15.87 9.26
N GLU A 46 12.69 -15.75 8.95
CA GLU A 46 13.69 -16.79 9.22
C GLU A 46 13.90 -17.01 10.73
N LEU A 47 13.90 -15.96 11.54
CA LEU A 47 14.03 -16.08 13.01
C LEU A 47 12.91 -16.95 13.59
N VAL A 48 11.68 -16.76 13.13
CA VAL A 48 10.53 -17.57 13.56
C VAL A 48 10.57 -18.97 12.94
N GLY A 49 10.85 -19.07 11.64
CA GLY A 49 10.91 -20.33 10.90
C GLY A 49 11.95 -21.30 11.47
N ASN A 50 13.20 -20.85 11.63
CA ASN A 50 14.29 -21.67 12.17
C ASN A 50 14.01 -22.16 13.60
N SER A 51 13.28 -21.35 14.38
CA SER A 51 12.92 -21.70 15.76
C SER A 51 11.93 -22.87 15.86
N ILE A 52 11.15 -23.16 14.82
CA ILE A 52 10.16 -24.25 14.79
C ILE A 52 10.81 -25.60 14.48
N TYR A 53 11.92 -25.59 13.72
CA TYR A 53 12.58 -26.83 13.28
C TYR A 53 13.64 -27.35 14.26
N ASP A 54 14.06 -26.55 15.24
CA ASP A 54 14.99 -26.98 16.27
C ASP A 54 14.25 -27.30 17.59
N PRO A 55 14.15 -28.58 17.99
CA PRO A 55 13.43 -28.99 19.19
C PRO A 55 14.06 -28.49 20.51
N LYS A 56 15.28 -27.94 20.47
CA LYS A 56 15.93 -27.30 21.63
C LYS A 56 15.46 -25.87 21.86
N ILE A 57 14.90 -25.23 20.83
CA ILE A 57 14.43 -23.85 20.91
C ILE A 57 13.06 -23.85 21.58
N LYS A 58 12.93 -23.04 22.63
CA LYS A 58 11.65 -22.81 23.32
C LYS A 58 10.99 -21.55 22.79
N VAL A 59 9.67 -21.48 22.92
CA VAL A 59 8.82 -20.31 22.61
C VAL A 59 9.40 -18.98 23.13
N TRP A 60 10.02 -18.98 24.32
CA TRP A 60 10.67 -17.79 24.87
C TRP A 60 11.77 -17.20 23.99
N SER A 61 12.52 -18.05 23.29
CA SER A 61 13.58 -17.63 22.36
C SER A 61 12.99 -16.98 21.11
N ILE A 62 11.82 -17.45 20.65
CA ILE A 62 11.06 -16.83 19.54
C ILE A 62 10.64 -15.42 19.94
N LEU A 63 9.99 -15.29 21.10
CA LEU A 63 9.51 -14.02 21.63
C LEU A 63 10.67 -13.02 21.81
N TYR A 64 11.76 -13.47 22.43
CA TYR A 64 12.93 -12.63 22.65
C TYR A 64 13.58 -12.19 21.33
N SER A 65 13.78 -13.12 20.39
CA SER A 65 14.44 -12.82 19.10
C SER A 65 13.61 -11.82 18.28
N VAL A 66 12.30 -12.04 18.18
CA VAL A 66 11.41 -11.11 17.47
C VAL A 66 11.35 -9.77 18.20
N PHE A 67 11.26 -9.74 19.52
CA PHE A 67 11.23 -8.50 20.29
C PHE A 67 12.49 -7.66 20.04
N VAL A 68 13.68 -8.27 20.16
CA VAL A 68 14.95 -7.58 19.88
C VAL A 68 14.99 -7.08 18.44
N TRP A 69 14.56 -7.90 17.47
CA TRP A 69 14.53 -7.51 16.06
C TRP A 69 13.61 -6.33 15.80
N VAL A 70 12.39 -6.35 16.33
CA VAL A 70 11.42 -5.25 16.21
C VAL A 70 11.95 -3.98 16.85
N VAL A 71 12.58 -4.06 18.02
CA VAL A 71 13.21 -2.91 18.69
C VAL A 71 14.34 -2.33 17.82
N LEU A 72 15.14 -3.18 17.17
CA LEU A 72 16.20 -2.72 16.27
C LEU A 72 15.63 -2.01 15.04
N ILE A 73 14.65 -2.59 14.36
CA ILE A 73 13.99 -1.96 13.19
C ILE A 73 13.39 -0.62 13.61
N TYR A 74 12.61 -0.61 14.69
CA TYR A 74 11.97 0.61 15.19
C TYR A 74 13.00 1.69 15.57
N THR A 75 14.12 1.30 16.16
CA THR A 75 15.20 2.23 16.50
C THR A 75 15.82 2.85 15.23
N ILE A 76 16.11 2.03 14.21
CA ILE A 76 16.62 2.52 12.93
C ILE A 76 15.61 3.47 12.30
N GLU A 77 14.32 3.12 12.29
CA GLU A 77 13.26 3.95 11.73
C GLU A 77 13.15 5.32 12.44
N VAL A 78 13.23 5.35 13.78
CA VAL A 78 13.24 6.61 14.53
C VAL A 78 14.50 7.43 14.23
N ILE A 79 15.65 6.78 14.06
CA ILE A 79 16.91 7.44 13.70
C ILE A 79 16.84 8.03 12.29
N THR A 80 16.33 7.30 11.29
CA THR A 80 16.18 7.78 9.91
C THR A 80 15.15 8.90 9.84
N GLN A 81 14.10 8.85 10.65
CA GLN A 81 13.13 9.94 10.73
C GLN A 81 13.75 11.23 11.30
N LYS A 82 14.57 11.14 12.35
CA LYS A 82 15.18 12.31 13.03
C LYS A 82 16.41 12.88 12.31
N ILE A 83 17.24 12.03 11.72
CA ILE A 83 18.52 12.44 11.13
C ILE A 83 18.44 12.31 9.61
N ARG A 84 18.29 13.44 8.91
CA ARG A 84 18.15 13.45 7.44
C ARG A 84 19.30 12.72 6.70
N GLY A 85 20.51 12.74 7.27
CA GLY A 85 21.68 12.08 6.69
C GLY A 85 21.62 10.55 6.72
N THR A 86 20.95 9.94 7.70
CA THR A 86 20.88 8.47 7.82
C THR A 86 19.88 7.88 6.83
N ARG A 87 18.85 8.63 6.41
CA ARG A 87 17.92 8.20 5.34
C ARG A 87 18.66 7.80 4.08
N ARG A 88 19.66 8.60 3.67
CA ARG A 88 20.46 8.34 2.47
C ARG A 88 21.12 6.97 2.50
N PHE A 89 21.55 6.51 3.69
CA PHE A 89 22.25 5.24 3.87
C PHE A 89 21.28 4.05 4.00
N PHE A 90 20.20 4.19 4.78
CA PHE A 90 19.28 3.08 5.07
C PHE A 90 18.14 2.96 4.06
N GLU A 91 17.56 4.07 3.64
CA GLU A 91 16.36 4.12 2.79
C GLU A 91 16.71 4.51 1.35
N GLY A 92 17.89 5.08 1.10
CA GLY A 92 18.28 5.66 -0.19
C GLY A 92 17.81 7.10 -0.37
N TYR A 93 17.91 7.62 -1.59
CA TYR A 93 17.45 8.97 -1.92
C TYR A 93 16.92 9.04 -3.35
N PRO A 94 15.90 9.87 -3.61
CA PRO A 94 15.40 10.05 -4.96
C PRO A 94 16.47 10.70 -5.85
N SER A 95 16.66 10.14 -7.05
CA SER A 95 17.65 10.59 -8.03
C SER A 95 16.95 11.12 -9.28
N ILE A 96 17.29 12.35 -9.71
CA ILE A 96 16.69 12.95 -10.91
C ILE A 96 17.46 12.45 -12.14
N ILE A 97 16.93 11.43 -12.81
CA ILE A 97 17.55 10.76 -13.97
C ILE A 97 17.37 11.57 -15.26
N ILE A 98 16.24 12.25 -15.42
CA ILE A 98 16.01 13.20 -16.52
C ILE A 98 15.69 14.55 -15.89
N ARG A 99 16.44 15.58 -16.28
CA ARG A 99 16.27 16.97 -15.84
C ARG A 99 16.15 17.87 -17.04
N ASN A 100 15.08 18.65 -17.11
CA ASN A 100 14.81 19.57 -18.23
C ASN A 100 14.86 18.86 -19.60
N GLY A 101 14.30 17.65 -19.67
CA GLY A 101 14.30 16.81 -20.87
C GLY A 101 15.67 16.26 -21.31
N LYS A 102 16.70 16.38 -20.48
CA LYS A 102 18.04 15.83 -20.72
C LYS A 102 18.36 14.74 -19.72
N ILE A 103 18.93 13.64 -20.22
CA ILE A 103 19.40 12.54 -19.39
C ILE A 103 20.62 12.98 -18.60
N ASP A 104 20.58 12.78 -17.29
CA ASP A 104 21.72 12.97 -16.39
C ASP A 104 22.56 11.68 -16.36
N ARG A 105 23.69 11.69 -17.08
CA ARG A 105 24.57 10.51 -17.18
C ARG A 105 25.22 10.14 -15.85
N GLU A 106 25.50 11.14 -15.01
CA GLU A 106 26.09 10.88 -13.69
C GLU A 106 25.08 10.14 -12.82
N GLN A 107 23.83 10.60 -12.83
CA GLN A 107 22.75 9.96 -12.08
C GLN A 107 22.40 8.56 -12.62
N LEU A 108 22.44 8.34 -13.93
CA LEU A 108 22.31 6.99 -14.50
C LEU A 108 23.41 6.05 -13.98
N SER A 109 24.66 6.49 -14.06
CA SER A 109 25.81 5.69 -13.63
C SER A 109 25.78 5.42 -12.13
N SER A 110 25.46 6.42 -11.30
CA SER A 110 25.42 6.25 -9.84
C SER A 110 24.31 5.32 -9.38
N ASN A 111 23.24 5.21 -10.18
CA ASN A 111 22.11 4.32 -9.91
C ASN A 111 22.18 3.00 -10.71
N HIS A 112 23.32 2.70 -11.34
CA HIS A 112 23.55 1.47 -12.11
C HIS A 112 22.49 1.22 -13.20
N LEU A 113 22.01 2.29 -13.82
CA LEU A 113 21.01 2.25 -14.89
C LEU A 113 21.66 2.49 -16.26
N ASP A 114 21.37 1.61 -17.21
CA ASP A 114 21.67 1.85 -18.62
C ASP A 114 20.48 2.49 -19.38
N ILE A 115 20.71 2.86 -20.65
CA ILE A 115 19.68 3.49 -21.49
C ILE A 115 18.52 2.53 -21.81
N ASN A 116 18.77 1.23 -21.93
CA ASN A 116 17.73 0.24 -22.22
C ASN A 116 16.80 0.06 -21.02
N GLN A 117 17.38 -0.01 -19.82
CA GLN A 117 16.64 -0.05 -18.55
C GLN A 117 15.83 1.22 -18.37
N LEU A 118 16.43 2.40 -18.57
CA LEU A 118 15.73 3.68 -18.54
C LEU A 118 14.49 3.66 -19.47
N GLN A 119 14.67 3.23 -20.72
CA GLN A 119 13.56 3.15 -21.67
C GLN A 119 12.51 2.10 -21.30
N GLN A 120 12.92 0.97 -20.73
CA GLN A 120 12.01 -0.05 -20.23
C GLN A 120 11.14 0.51 -19.09
N MET A 121 11.75 1.20 -18.13
CA MET A 121 11.02 1.81 -17.01
C MET A 121 10.02 2.86 -17.51
N LEU A 122 10.40 3.68 -18.50
CA LEU A 122 9.48 4.64 -19.11
C LEU A 122 8.29 3.94 -19.78
N ARG A 123 8.51 2.85 -20.53
CA ARG A 123 7.43 2.07 -21.17
C ARG A 123 6.49 1.39 -20.19
N GLN A 124 6.92 1.14 -18.95
CA GLN A 124 6.05 0.63 -17.89
C GLN A 124 5.12 1.73 -17.33
N GLN A 125 5.44 3.00 -17.56
CA GLN A 125 4.54 4.10 -17.22
C GLN A 125 3.43 4.22 -18.25
N LYS A 126 2.25 4.58 -17.77
CA LYS A 126 1.09 4.79 -18.63
C LYS A 126 1.37 5.89 -19.64
N ASP A 127 1.19 5.58 -20.93
CA ASP A 127 1.25 6.53 -22.05
C ASP A 127 2.61 7.24 -22.22
N ILE A 128 3.75 6.57 -21.95
CA ILE A 128 5.10 7.12 -22.18
C ILE A 128 5.98 6.10 -22.94
N PHE A 129 6.24 6.35 -24.22
CA PHE A 129 7.03 5.44 -25.06
C PHE A 129 8.36 6.03 -25.53
N SER A 130 8.53 7.35 -25.38
CA SER A 130 9.75 8.05 -25.78
C SER A 130 10.31 8.94 -24.68
N ILE A 131 11.63 8.91 -24.49
CA ILE A 131 12.38 9.85 -23.63
C ILE A 131 12.08 11.31 -24.01
N ARG A 132 11.76 11.59 -25.29
CA ARG A 132 11.45 12.94 -25.77
C ARG A 132 10.22 13.55 -25.09
N GLU A 133 9.33 12.70 -24.58
CA GLU A 133 8.10 13.06 -23.90
C GLU A 133 8.31 13.54 -22.47
N VAL A 134 9.48 13.29 -21.91
CA VAL A 134 9.76 13.47 -20.48
C VAL A 134 10.46 14.80 -20.24
N GLU A 135 9.92 15.61 -19.33
CA GLU A 135 10.58 16.82 -18.82
C GLU A 135 11.44 16.48 -17.59
N TYR A 136 10.87 15.71 -16.66
CA TYR A 136 11.56 15.19 -15.49
C TYR A 136 11.26 13.70 -15.26
N MET A 137 12.28 12.96 -14.86
CA MET A 137 12.14 11.60 -14.34
C MET A 137 12.94 11.47 -13.07
N ILE A 138 12.28 11.00 -12.02
CA ILE A 138 12.87 10.74 -10.71
C ILE A 138 12.83 9.23 -10.48
N LEU A 139 13.97 8.66 -10.14
CA LEU A 139 14.10 7.31 -9.61
C LEU A 139 13.92 7.38 -8.10
N GLU A 140 12.88 6.73 -7.59
CA GLU A 140 12.59 6.64 -6.17
C GLU A 140 13.43 5.54 -5.50
N PRO A 141 13.63 5.59 -4.16
CA PRO A 141 14.50 4.61 -3.49
C PRO A 141 14.02 3.16 -3.52
N ASN A 142 12.71 2.95 -3.70
CA ASN A 142 12.12 1.63 -3.91
C ASN A 142 12.26 1.12 -5.36
N GLY A 143 12.96 1.87 -6.24
CA GLY A 143 13.16 1.52 -7.65
C GLY A 143 12.01 1.91 -8.58
N ASN A 144 10.91 2.46 -8.05
CA ASN A 144 9.86 3.02 -8.88
C ASN A 144 10.31 4.34 -9.51
N ILE A 145 9.58 4.79 -10.54
CA ILE A 145 9.87 6.06 -11.21
C ILE A 145 8.68 6.99 -11.17
N SER A 146 8.96 8.26 -10.96
CA SER A 146 8.00 9.35 -11.08
C SER A 146 8.35 10.15 -12.32
N VAL A 147 7.38 10.37 -13.22
CA VAL A 147 7.61 11.03 -14.51
C VAL A 147 6.70 12.23 -14.66
N LEU A 148 7.31 13.38 -14.99
CA LEU A 148 6.61 14.58 -15.44
C LEU A 148 6.83 14.71 -16.95
N LYS A 149 5.74 14.71 -17.72
CA LYS A 149 5.80 14.85 -19.18
C LYS A 149 6.02 16.31 -19.56
N LYS A 150 6.51 16.57 -20.76
CA LYS A 150 6.50 17.93 -21.33
C LYS A 150 5.06 18.33 -21.60
N SER A 151 4.73 19.60 -21.40
CA SER A 151 3.37 20.15 -21.61
C SER A 151 2.71 19.69 -22.91
N LYS A 152 3.44 19.64 -24.04
CA LYS A 152 2.88 19.20 -25.34
C LYS A 152 2.45 17.72 -25.42
N TYR A 153 2.83 16.90 -24.44
CA TYR A 153 2.50 15.48 -24.33
C TYR A 153 1.64 15.16 -23.10
N GLU A 154 1.27 16.18 -22.31
CA GLU A 154 0.36 16.03 -21.19
C GLU A 154 -1.10 16.02 -21.66
N SER A 155 -1.95 15.34 -20.90
CA SER A 155 -3.39 15.40 -21.10
C SER A 155 -3.93 16.74 -20.57
N PRO A 156 -4.82 17.43 -21.30
CA PRO A 156 -5.41 18.68 -20.84
C PRO A 156 -6.14 18.51 -19.50
N THR A 157 -5.96 19.47 -18.60
CA THR A 157 -6.71 19.57 -17.34
C THR A 157 -8.04 20.31 -17.56
N ILE A 158 -8.91 20.26 -16.55
CA ILE A 158 -10.15 21.08 -16.50
C ILE A 158 -9.83 22.57 -16.68
N ASN A 159 -8.72 23.05 -16.12
CA ASN A 159 -8.28 24.44 -16.23
C ASN A 159 -7.84 24.80 -17.64
N ASP A 160 -7.10 23.93 -18.33
CA ASP A 160 -6.62 24.18 -19.71
C ASP A 160 -7.80 24.31 -20.68
N LEU A 161 -8.89 23.62 -20.40
CA LEU A 161 -10.12 23.66 -21.18
C LEU A 161 -11.12 24.72 -20.70
N SER A 162 -10.77 25.51 -19.67
CA SER A 162 -11.67 26.50 -19.04
C SER A 162 -13.03 25.92 -18.62
N LEU A 163 -13.04 24.64 -18.21
CA LEU A 163 -14.24 23.95 -17.76
C LEU A 163 -14.52 24.27 -16.28
N LYS A 164 -15.78 24.16 -15.88
CA LYS A 164 -16.17 24.38 -14.47
C LYS A 164 -15.70 23.22 -13.61
N HIS A 165 -15.05 23.55 -12.49
CA HIS A 165 -14.74 22.61 -11.43
C HIS A 165 -16.03 22.05 -10.83
N LYS A 166 -16.12 20.72 -10.75
CA LYS A 166 -17.17 20.03 -10.01
C LYS A 166 -16.59 19.56 -8.68
N PRO A 167 -17.33 19.69 -7.56
CA PRO A 167 -16.94 19.03 -6.32
C PRO A 167 -16.76 17.53 -6.54
N VAL A 168 -15.77 16.94 -5.86
CA VAL A 168 -15.49 15.50 -5.91
C VAL A 168 -16.02 14.88 -4.61
N TYR A 169 -16.79 13.79 -4.75
CA TYR A 169 -17.36 13.07 -3.62
C TYR A 169 -16.85 11.63 -3.60
N LEU A 170 -16.49 11.15 -2.41
CA LEU A 170 -16.16 9.75 -2.20
C LEU A 170 -17.46 8.94 -2.05
N PRO A 171 -17.55 7.76 -2.67
CA PRO A 171 -18.63 6.83 -2.37
C PRO A 171 -18.45 6.29 -0.95
N ILE A 172 -19.56 6.14 -0.22
CA ILE A 172 -19.62 5.58 1.11
C ILE A 172 -20.37 4.26 1.03
N SER A 173 -19.69 3.15 1.35
CA SER A 173 -20.32 1.83 1.37
C SER A 173 -21.30 1.72 2.54
N LEU A 174 -22.56 1.40 2.25
CA LEU A 174 -23.63 1.29 3.25
C LEU A 174 -23.95 -0.17 3.59
N ILE A 175 -23.88 -1.08 2.60
CA ILE A 175 -24.05 -2.52 2.79
C ILE A 175 -22.91 -3.25 2.10
N SER A 176 -22.32 -4.23 2.78
CA SER A 176 -21.36 -5.17 2.22
C SER A 176 -21.72 -6.59 2.66
N ASP A 177 -21.87 -7.50 1.70
CA ASP A 177 -22.17 -8.92 1.94
C ASP A 177 -23.35 -9.13 2.90
N GLY A 178 -24.45 -8.42 2.65
CA GLY A 178 -25.67 -8.51 3.44
C GLY A 178 -25.64 -7.76 4.78
N LYS A 179 -24.51 -7.14 5.16
CA LYS A 179 -24.33 -6.45 6.45
C LYS A 179 -24.28 -4.95 6.28
N VAL A 180 -25.10 -4.25 7.07
CA VAL A 180 -25.09 -2.79 7.15
C VAL A 180 -23.82 -2.31 7.86
N VAL A 181 -23.09 -1.40 7.21
CA VAL A 181 -21.92 -0.74 7.79
C VAL A 181 -22.40 0.50 8.54
N LYS A 182 -22.70 0.35 9.83
CA LYS A 182 -23.37 1.39 10.63
C LYS A 182 -22.59 2.70 10.74
N ASP A 183 -21.28 2.62 10.87
CA ASP A 183 -20.43 3.81 10.97
C ASP A 183 -20.49 4.64 9.69
N ASN A 184 -20.38 3.98 8.54
CA ASN A 184 -20.51 4.59 7.22
C ASN A 184 -21.91 5.18 6.99
N LEU A 185 -22.96 4.50 7.45
CA LEU A 185 -24.32 5.00 7.34
C LEU A 185 -24.51 6.30 8.12
N ARG A 186 -23.94 6.39 9.33
CA ARG A 186 -23.92 7.60 10.15
C ARG A 186 -23.07 8.70 9.51
N GLU A 187 -21.92 8.35 8.95
CA GLU A 187 -21.03 9.29 8.24
C GLU A 187 -21.71 9.89 7.00
N ALA A 188 -22.47 9.09 6.27
CA ALA A 188 -23.29 9.54 5.15
C ALA A 188 -24.52 10.38 5.57
N GLY A 189 -24.80 10.49 6.89
CA GLY A 189 -25.92 11.26 7.42
C GLY A 189 -27.27 10.56 7.33
N PHE A 190 -27.29 9.23 7.17
CA PHE A 190 -28.50 8.43 7.05
C PHE A 190 -28.70 7.49 8.25
N ASP A 191 -29.90 6.94 8.36
CA ASP A 191 -30.24 5.90 9.32
C ASP A 191 -30.67 4.60 8.62
N GLU A 192 -30.79 3.51 9.39
CA GLU A 192 -31.22 2.21 8.86
C GLU A 192 -32.63 2.28 8.26
N GLY A 193 -33.48 3.20 8.72
CA GLY A 193 -34.83 3.40 8.19
C GLY A 193 -34.81 3.98 6.77
N TRP A 194 -33.92 4.93 6.49
CA TRP A 194 -33.67 5.45 5.16
C TRP A 194 -33.11 4.36 4.26
N LEU A 195 -32.10 3.61 4.72
CA LEU A 195 -31.48 2.54 3.94
C LEU A 195 -32.49 1.44 3.59
N TYR A 196 -33.34 1.06 4.54
CA TYR A 196 -34.42 0.10 4.30
C TYR A 196 -35.40 0.57 3.23
N LYS A 197 -35.78 1.86 3.23
CA LYS A 197 -36.63 2.42 2.18
C LYS A 197 -35.96 2.35 0.81
N GLN A 198 -34.66 2.61 0.72
CA GLN A 198 -33.92 2.56 -0.54
C GLN A 198 -33.86 1.14 -1.12
N ILE A 199 -33.52 0.13 -0.32
CA ILE A 199 -33.46 -1.25 -0.81
C ILE A 199 -34.85 -1.78 -1.17
N LYS A 200 -35.89 -1.36 -0.45
CA LYS A 200 -37.28 -1.73 -0.72
C LYS A 200 -37.78 -1.17 -2.05
N GLN A 201 -37.37 0.04 -2.43
CA GLN A 201 -37.67 0.60 -3.76
C GLN A 201 -37.08 -0.22 -4.91
N LYS A 202 -36.03 -1.01 -4.63
CA LYS A 202 -35.41 -1.93 -5.59
C LYS A 202 -36.00 -3.35 -5.53
N GLY A 203 -37.06 -3.57 -4.74
CA GLY A 203 -37.72 -4.87 -4.59
C GLY A 203 -37.09 -5.79 -3.52
N ILE A 204 -36.05 -5.33 -2.82
CA ILE A 204 -35.33 -6.13 -1.83
C ILE A 204 -35.94 -5.89 -0.44
N THR A 205 -36.21 -6.97 0.29
CA THR A 205 -36.92 -6.90 1.58
C THR A 205 -36.02 -7.01 2.80
N LYS A 206 -34.76 -7.41 2.61
CA LYS A 206 -33.81 -7.73 3.67
C LYS A 206 -32.44 -7.20 3.29
N PHE A 207 -31.70 -6.69 4.27
CA PHE A 207 -30.33 -6.26 4.02
C PHE A 207 -29.45 -7.44 3.61
N GLU A 208 -29.73 -8.63 4.14
CA GLU A 208 -28.99 -9.86 3.87
C GLU A 208 -29.06 -10.31 2.41
N ASP A 209 -30.06 -9.86 1.65
CA ASP A 209 -30.18 -10.17 0.21
C ASP A 209 -29.44 -9.12 -0.66
N VAL A 210 -28.80 -8.10 -0.07
CA VAL A 210 -28.00 -7.09 -0.76
C VAL A 210 -26.52 -7.49 -0.73
N LEU A 211 -25.93 -7.73 -1.89
CA LEU A 211 -24.49 -7.98 -2.00
C LEU A 211 -23.70 -6.72 -1.68
N TYR A 212 -24.10 -5.60 -2.26
CA TYR A 212 -23.40 -4.33 -2.11
C TYR A 212 -24.34 -3.15 -2.25
N ALA A 213 -24.18 -2.14 -1.39
CA ALA A 213 -24.81 -0.84 -1.58
C ALA A 213 -23.86 0.29 -1.18
N GLU A 214 -23.92 1.39 -1.92
CA GLU A 214 -23.14 2.60 -1.66
C GLU A 214 -23.99 3.85 -1.87
N TRP A 215 -23.54 4.94 -1.26
CA TRP A 215 -24.05 6.28 -1.50
C TRP A 215 -22.93 7.19 -1.98
N LYS A 216 -23.18 7.93 -3.06
CA LYS A 216 -22.28 8.95 -3.57
C LYS A 216 -23.06 10.22 -3.82
N THR A 217 -22.66 11.35 -3.23
CA THR A 217 -23.48 12.59 -3.19
C THR A 217 -23.95 13.10 -4.55
N ASP A 218 -23.15 12.96 -5.60
CA ASP A 218 -23.47 13.39 -6.96
C ASP A 218 -24.09 12.30 -7.86
N ASP A 219 -24.17 11.05 -7.40
CA ASP A 219 -24.67 9.91 -8.18
C ASP A 219 -25.84 9.17 -7.49
N GLY A 220 -26.07 9.46 -6.21
CA GLY A 220 -27.14 8.90 -5.40
C GLY A 220 -26.83 7.52 -4.83
N PHE A 221 -27.90 6.74 -4.62
CA PHE A 221 -27.85 5.41 -4.02
C PHE A 221 -27.70 4.34 -5.10
N PHE A 222 -26.66 3.52 -4.96
CA PHE A 222 -26.46 2.32 -5.76
C PHE A 222 -26.64 1.07 -4.91
N CYS A 223 -27.25 0.04 -5.48
CA CYS A 223 -27.48 -1.24 -4.81
C CYS A 223 -27.43 -2.39 -5.81
N GLN A 224 -26.75 -3.45 -5.42
CA GLN A 224 -26.66 -4.71 -6.13
C GLN A 224 -27.20 -5.84 -5.25
N GLU A 225 -28.21 -6.54 -5.76
CA GLU A 225 -28.77 -7.72 -5.12
C GLU A 225 -27.80 -8.92 -5.20
N MET A 226 -27.83 -9.78 -4.19
CA MET A 226 -27.08 -11.02 -4.17
C MET A 226 -27.70 -12.01 -5.16
N LYS A 227 -26.99 -12.30 -6.25
CA LYS A 227 -27.40 -13.36 -7.18
C LYS A 227 -27.25 -14.70 -6.46
N ARG A 228 -28.37 -15.39 -6.24
CA ARG A 228 -28.40 -16.79 -5.80
C ARG A 228 -28.05 -17.72 -6.96
#